data_AF-A7Z3P7-F1
#
_entry.id   AF-A7Z3P7-F1
#
_cell.length_a   1.000
_cell.length_b   1.000
_cell.length_c   1.000
_cell.angle_alpha   90.00
_cell.angle_beta   90.00
_cell.angle_gamma   90.00
#
_symmetry.space_group_name_H-M   'P 1'
#
loop_
_entity.id
_entity.type
_entity.pdbx_description
1 polymer ?
#
loop_
_entity_poly.entity_id
_entity_poly.type
_entity_poly.pdbx_seq_one_letter_code
_entity_poly.pdbx_strand_id
1 'polypeptide(L)'
;MFHFTSLDSEGKGTFGYVIAVDYKNNMFTNYLDLNLGWQGWRRLVTELDTENVPWINVPYKNGAKSGDRPLQYRKVGNTLHLNGHVLTDREVVFGSVPSSCAPAKGVVTMVAASGTTGYSKFIIYSNGDMKLTGIMANIESNVNGYYIDLVLALT
;
A
#
# COMPACT_ATOMS: atom_id res chain seq x y z
N MET A 1 10.79 -24.10 16.99
CA MET A 1 11.74 -25.18 16.60
C MET A 1 13.07 -24.55 16.26
N PHE A 2 14.18 -25.19 16.54
CA PHE A 2 15.50 -24.72 16.11
C PHE A 2 16.38 -25.90 15.72
N HIS A 3 17.38 -25.65 14.88
CA HIS A 3 18.40 -26.63 14.53
C HIS A 3 19.72 -25.91 14.27
N PHE A 4 20.77 -26.32 14.97
CA PHE A 4 22.14 -25.87 14.68
C PHE A 4 22.84 -26.91 13.82
N THR A 5 23.40 -26.46 12.70
CA THR A 5 24.09 -27.28 11.72
C THR A 5 25.57 -27.50 12.06
N SER A 6 26.08 -26.80 13.07
CA SER A 6 27.46 -26.94 13.57
C SER A 6 27.58 -26.44 15.00
N LEU A 7 28.61 -26.92 15.69
CA LEU A 7 28.95 -26.54 17.07
C LEU A 7 30.40 -26.03 17.15
N ASP A 8 30.71 -25.18 18.12
CA ASP A 8 32.08 -24.83 18.49
C ASP A 8 32.71 -25.88 19.44
N SER A 9 33.94 -25.64 19.89
CA SER A 9 34.65 -26.51 20.84
C SER A 9 33.99 -26.61 22.22
N GLU A 10 33.08 -25.69 22.56
CA GLU A 10 32.29 -25.70 23.80
C GLU A 10 30.91 -26.36 23.60
N GLY A 11 30.61 -26.85 22.38
CA GLY A 11 29.34 -27.47 22.04
C GLY A 11 28.21 -26.47 21.79
N LYS A 12 28.49 -25.18 21.61
CA LYS A 12 27.49 -24.15 21.30
C LYS A 12 27.25 -24.07 19.81
N GLY A 13 26.00 -23.85 19.40
CA GLY A 13 25.63 -23.70 18.00
C GLY A 13 26.34 -22.53 17.31
N THR A 14 26.95 -22.76 16.16
CA THR A 14 27.69 -21.74 15.39
C THR A 14 27.04 -21.38 14.06
N PHE A 15 26.34 -22.32 13.44
CA PHE A 15 25.49 -22.09 12.28
C PHE A 15 24.13 -22.77 12.52
N GLY A 16 23.03 -22.18 12.07
CA GLY A 16 21.71 -22.82 12.23
C GLY A 16 20.53 -21.88 12.10
N TYR A 17 19.33 -22.43 12.25
CA TYR A 17 18.10 -21.66 12.14
C TYR A 17 17.18 -21.84 13.35
N VAL A 18 16.35 -20.83 13.56
CA VAL A 18 15.21 -20.85 14.49
C VAL A 18 13.96 -20.55 13.69
N ILE A 19 12.90 -21.33 13.94
CA ILE A 19 11.54 -21.06 13.50
C ILE A 19 10.70 -20.78 14.75
N ALA A 20 10.06 -19.62 14.78
CA ALA A 20 9.13 -19.20 15.83
C ALA A 20 7.75 -18.92 15.22
N VAL A 21 6.70 -19.16 16.00
CA VAL A 21 5.32 -18.80 15.63
C VAL A 21 4.75 -17.96 16.75
N ASP A 22 4.16 -16.81 16.41
CA ASP A 22 3.51 -15.93 17.40
C ASP A 22 2.07 -16.36 17.72
N TYR A 23 1.42 -15.68 18.66
CA TYR A 23 0.03 -15.95 19.05
C TYR A 23 -1.01 -15.60 17.97
N LYS A 24 -0.59 -14.98 16.86
CA LYS A 24 -1.42 -14.64 15.70
C LYS A 24 -1.16 -15.57 14.51
N ASN A 25 -0.46 -16.68 14.72
CA ASN A 25 -0.10 -17.66 13.70
C ASN A 25 0.85 -17.11 12.62
N ASN A 26 1.62 -16.06 12.91
CA ASN A 26 2.70 -15.63 12.02
C ASN A 26 3.95 -16.47 12.28
N MET A 27 4.53 -17.02 11.21
CA MET A 27 5.79 -17.75 11.28
C MET A 27 6.98 -16.82 11.00
N PHE A 28 8.03 -16.95 11.81
CA PHE A 28 9.27 -16.20 11.68
C PHE A 28 10.46 -17.15 11.64
N THR A 29 11.49 -16.77 10.88
CA THR A 29 12.77 -17.46 10.82
C THR A 29 13.89 -16.50 11.22
N ASN A 30 14.93 -17.04 11.84
CA ASN A 30 16.20 -16.34 12.03
C ASN A 30 17.32 -17.35 11.81
N TYR A 31 18.47 -16.87 11.35
CA TYR A 31 19.64 -17.69 11.09
C TYR A 31 20.80 -17.19 11.96
N LEU A 32 21.49 -18.11 12.62
CA LEU A 32 22.77 -17.84 13.26
C LEU A 32 23.87 -18.18 12.26
N ASP A 33 24.75 -17.23 12.02
CA ASP A 33 25.99 -17.40 11.27
C ASP A 33 27.15 -17.14 12.23
N LEU A 34 28.21 -17.96 12.18
CA LEU A 34 29.33 -17.85 13.13
C LEU A 34 30.05 -16.50 13.00
N ASN A 35 30.20 -16.01 11.79
CA ASN A 35 30.99 -14.81 11.50
C ASN A 35 30.14 -13.54 11.60
N LEU A 36 28.84 -13.65 11.32
CA LEU A 36 27.92 -12.52 11.22
C LEU A 36 26.92 -12.43 12.38
N GLY A 37 26.87 -13.44 13.25
CA GLY A 37 25.91 -13.54 14.35
C GLY A 37 24.47 -13.83 13.86
N TRP A 38 23.48 -13.38 14.63
CA TRP A 38 22.08 -13.51 14.25
C TRP A 38 21.72 -12.58 13.10
N GLN A 39 21.19 -13.14 12.01
CA GLN A 39 20.88 -12.42 10.77
C GLN A 39 19.57 -11.60 10.83
N GLY A 40 18.91 -11.59 11.98
CA GLY A 40 17.65 -10.89 12.22
C GLY A 40 16.42 -11.74 11.88
N TRP A 41 15.30 -11.41 12.52
CA TRP A 41 14.02 -12.10 12.31
C TRP A 41 13.38 -11.70 10.98
N ARG A 42 13.00 -12.71 10.19
CA ARG A 42 12.23 -12.55 8.95
C ARG A 42 10.90 -13.28 9.07
N ARG A 43 9.80 -12.61 8.70
CA ARG A 43 8.47 -13.23 8.70
C ARG A 43 8.23 -13.99 7.39
N LEU A 44 7.68 -15.20 7.46
CA LEU A 44 7.13 -15.89 6.31
C LEU A 44 5.84 -15.19 5.87
N VAL A 45 5.78 -14.77 4.61
CA VAL A 45 4.62 -14.09 4.02
C VAL A 45 3.79 -15.12 3.27
N THR A 46 2.46 -15.05 3.44
CA THR A 46 1.49 -15.96 2.82
C THR A 46 0.57 -15.23 1.86
N GLU A 47 -0.31 -15.95 1.15
CA GLU A 47 -1.38 -15.35 0.34
C GLU A 47 -2.31 -14.44 1.17
N LEU A 48 -2.52 -14.72 2.46
CA LEU A 48 -3.34 -13.87 3.34
C LEU A 48 -2.73 -12.47 3.53
N ASP A 49 -1.42 -12.36 3.41
CA ASP A 49 -0.68 -11.10 3.54
C ASP A 49 -0.67 -10.27 2.25
N THR A 50 -1.10 -10.84 1.12
CA THR A 50 -0.89 -10.25 -0.21
C THR A 50 -2.13 -10.25 -1.10
N GLU A 51 -2.87 -11.35 -1.15
CA GLU A 51 -4.03 -11.54 -2.03
C GLU A 51 -5.34 -11.15 -1.32
N ASN A 52 -5.51 -11.63 -0.08
CA ASN A 52 -6.74 -11.49 0.71
C ASN A 52 -6.74 -10.28 1.67
N VAL A 53 -5.92 -9.27 1.38
CA VAL A 53 -5.90 -8.02 2.16
C VAL A 53 -7.22 -7.25 1.90
N PRO A 54 -8.01 -6.94 2.95
CA PRO A 54 -9.33 -6.34 2.78
C PRO A 54 -9.24 -4.90 2.24
N TRP A 55 -10.21 -4.55 1.41
CA TRP A 55 -10.42 -3.19 0.93
C TRP A 55 -11.15 -2.36 1.99
N ILE A 56 -10.66 -1.14 2.21
CA ILE A 56 -11.22 -0.20 3.17
C ILE A 56 -11.73 1.02 2.40
N ASN A 57 -12.94 1.49 2.69
CA ASN A 57 -13.48 2.69 2.06
C ASN A 57 -12.64 3.92 2.44
N VAL A 58 -12.32 4.75 1.45
CA VAL A 58 -11.69 6.05 1.68
C VAL A 58 -12.72 7.00 2.29
N PRO A 59 -12.42 7.65 3.44
CA PRO A 59 -13.22 8.76 3.93
C PRO A 59 -13.17 9.94 2.96
N TYR A 60 -14.33 10.32 2.42
CA TYR A 60 -14.46 11.49 1.54
C TYR A 60 -14.50 12.80 2.32
N LYS A 61 -14.05 13.86 1.65
CA LYS A 61 -13.99 15.23 2.14
C LYS A 61 -14.56 16.18 1.07
N ASN A 62 -14.89 17.40 1.47
CA ASN A 62 -15.20 18.52 0.58
C ASN A 62 -16.22 18.18 -0.53
N GLY A 63 -17.30 17.49 -0.17
CA GLY A 63 -18.42 17.19 -1.08
C GLY A 63 -18.20 16.04 -2.05
N ALA A 64 -17.04 15.36 -2.00
CA ALA A 64 -16.77 14.19 -2.83
C ALA A 64 -17.72 13.03 -2.54
N LYS A 65 -18.07 12.28 -3.58
CA LYS A 65 -19.00 11.15 -3.54
C LYS A 65 -18.52 10.02 -4.43
N SER A 66 -19.07 8.83 -4.22
CA SER A 66 -18.86 7.70 -5.12
C SER A 66 -19.59 7.92 -6.44
N GLY A 67 -18.94 7.57 -7.54
CA GLY A 67 -19.60 7.29 -8.82
C GLY A 67 -20.08 5.83 -8.85
N ASP A 68 -19.68 5.08 -9.88
CA ASP A 68 -20.09 3.67 -10.07
C ASP A 68 -19.68 2.75 -8.92
N ARG A 69 -18.55 3.05 -8.26
CA ARG A 69 -18.01 2.27 -7.14
C ARG A 69 -17.35 3.18 -6.10
N PRO A 70 -17.42 2.86 -4.80
CA PRO A 70 -16.70 3.60 -3.79
C PRO A 70 -15.20 3.54 -4.04
N LEU A 71 -14.51 4.62 -3.69
CA LEU A 71 -13.06 4.61 -3.62
C LEU A 71 -12.64 3.84 -2.37
N GLN A 72 -11.83 2.81 -2.61
CA GLN A 72 -11.29 1.97 -1.57
C GLN A 72 -9.78 1.93 -1.67
N TYR A 73 -9.14 1.62 -0.55
CA TYR A 73 -7.70 1.45 -0.46
C TYR A 73 -7.34 0.17 0.30
N ARG A 74 -6.13 -0.31 0.04
CA ARG A 74 -5.46 -1.31 0.88
C ARG A 74 -3.95 -1.16 0.77
N LYS A 75 -3.24 -1.49 1.84
CA LYS A 75 -1.78 -1.56 1.86
C LYS A 75 -1.35 -3.01 1.67
N VAL A 76 -0.62 -3.29 0.60
CA VAL A 76 -0.09 -4.62 0.29
C VAL A 76 1.42 -4.53 0.19
N GLY A 77 2.12 -5.18 1.12
CA GLY A 77 3.58 -5.02 1.25
C GLY A 77 3.99 -3.55 1.36
N ASN A 78 4.83 -3.10 0.42
CA ASN A 78 5.31 -1.73 0.33
C ASN A 78 4.56 -0.87 -0.72
N THR A 79 3.30 -1.19 -0.99
CA THR A 79 2.47 -0.48 -1.96
C THR A 79 1.10 -0.10 -1.39
N LEU A 80 0.57 1.02 -1.85
CA LEU A 80 -0.81 1.44 -1.68
C LEU A 80 -1.59 1.09 -2.95
N HIS A 81 -2.64 0.30 -2.80
CA HIS A 81 -3.59 0.04 -3.88
C HIS A 81 -4.81 0.93 -3.67
N LEU A 82 -5.28 1.55 -4.74
CA LEU A 82 -6.50 2.34 -4.81
C LEU A 82 -7.39 1.78 -5.93
N ASN A 83 -8.69 1.66 -5.66
CA ASN A 83 -9.67 1.24 -6.65
C ASN A 83 -10.98 2.00 -6.42
N GLY A 84 -11.50 2.66 -7.44
CA GLY A 84 -12.70 3.47 -7.25
C GLY A 84 -13.09 4.35 -8.41
N HIS A 85 -14.26 4.98 -8.27
CA HIS A 85 -14.72 6.08 -9.12
C HIS A 85 -15.22 7.20 -8.19
N VAL A 86 -14.58 8.37 -8.23
CA VAL A 86 -14.94 9.52 -7.39
C VAL A 86 -15.54 10.65 -8.21
N LEU A 87 -16.67 11.18 -7.76
CA LEU A 87 -17.28 12.41 -8.25
C LEU A 87 -16.82 13.53 -7.31
N THR A 88 -15.99 14.44 -7.80
CA THR A 88 -15.42 15.53 -6.98
C THR A 88 -14.93 16.68 -7.84
N ASP A 89 -14.86 17.86 -7.25
CA ASP A 89 -14.23 19.02 -7.87
C ASP A 89 -12.71 18.87 -7.89
N ARG A 90 -12.07 19.49 -8.89
CA ARG A 90 -10.60 19.64 -8.90
C ARG A 90 -10.18 20.70 -7.89
N GLU A 91 -8.90 20.70 -7.55
CA GLU A 91 -8.25 21.63 -6.62
C GLU A 91 -8.69 21.56 -5.15
N VAL A 92 -9.54 20.60 -4.78
CA VAL A 92 -9.91 20.33 -3.39
C VAL A 92 -9.37 18.98 -2.93
N VAL A 93 -9.03 18.88 -1.64
CA VAL A 93 -8.74 17.59 -1.03
C VAL A 93 -10.06 16.81 -0.95
N PHE A 94 -10.18 15.71 -1.70
CA PHE A 94 -11.46 15.00 -1.83
C PHE A 94 -11.56 13.76 -0.93
N GLY A 95 -10.44 13.30 -0.37
CA GLY A 95 -10.40 12.16 0.54
C GLY A 95 -8.99 11.94 1.09
N SER A 96 -8.86 11.00 2.03
CA SER A 96 -7.58 10.68 2.65
C SER A 96 -7.45 9.22 3.03
N VAL A 97 -6.23 8.70 2.99
CA VAL A 97 -5.85 7.45 3.66
C VAL A 97 -5.02 7.75 4.90
N PRO A 98 -4.87 6.82 5.87
CA PRO A 98 -3.92 7.01 6.97
C PRO A 98 -2.51 7.24 6.44
N SER A 99 -1.73 8.10 7.09
CA SER A 99 -0.34 8.40 6.68
C SER A 99 0.57 7.15 6.67
N SER A 100 0.27 6.15 7.51
CA SER A 100 0.97 4.85 7.50
C SER A 100 0.76 4.03 6.22
N CYS A 101 -0.22 4.43 5.39
CA CYS A 101 -0.55 3.86 4.09
C CYS A 101 -0.23 4.81 2.93
N ALA A 102 0.30 6.00 3.20
CA ALA A 102 0.62 7.00 2.18
C ALA A 102 2.11 6.93 1.75
N PRO A 103 2.45 7.27 0.50
CA PRO A 103 3.84 7.34 0.06
C PRO A 103 4.62 8.41 0.83
N ALA A 104 5.84 8.07 1.28
CA ALA A 104 6.62 8.94 2.17
C ALA A 104 6.88 10.35 1.60
N LYS A 105 7.01 10.48 0.28
CA LYS A 105 7.25 11.75 -0.43
C LYS A 105 6.01 12.28 -1.17
N GLY A 106 4.86 11.61 -1.01
CA GLY A 106 3.72 11.78 -1.89
C GLY A 106 4.00 11.28 -3.31
N VAL A 107 2.94 11.15 -4.11
CA VAL A 107 3.01 10.73 -5.51
C VAL A 107 2.09 11.60 -6.35
N VAL A 108 2.55 11.87 -7.57
CA VAL A 108 1.77 12.51 -8.63
C VAL A 108 1.67 11.54 -9.79
N THR A 109 0.46 11.25 -10.25
CA THR A 109 0.20 10.38 -11.42
C THR A 109 -1.02 10.87 -12.20
N MET A 110 -1.40 10.20 -13.27
CA MET A 110 -2.59 10.51 -14.06
C MET A 110 -3.69 9.49 -13.77
N VAL A 111 -4.94 9.97 -13.73
CA VAL A 111 -6.14 9.14 -13.65
C VAL A 111 -7.11 9.51 -14.77
N ALA A 112 -7.90 8.55 -15.22
CA ALA A 112 -8.88 8.78 -16.27
C ALA A 112 -10.04 9.63 -15.73
N ALA A 113 -10.46 10.62 -16.50
CA ALA A 113 -11.70 11.35 -16.26
C ALA A 113 -12.89 10.53 -16.76
N SER A 114 -14.04 10.63 -16.10
CA SER A 114 -15.31 10.04 -16.53
C SER A 114 -16.21 11.09 -17.19
N GLY A 115 -17.20 10.63 -17.97
CA GLY A 115 -18.14 11.48 -18.72
C GLY A 115 -17.60 11.97 -20.07
N THR A 116 -16.29 11.86 -20.30
CA THR A 116 -15.61 12.14 -21.58
C THR A 116 -14.26 11.42 -21.63
N THR A 117 -13.62 11.36 -22.79
CA THR A 117 -12.24 10.88 -22.90
C THR A 117 -11.28 11.95 -22.37
N GLY A 118 -10.46 11.60 -21.38
CA GLY A 118 -9.47 12.52 -20.82
C GLY A 118 -8.80 12.01 -19.56
N TYR A 119 -7.87 12.81 -19.04
CA TYR A 119 -7.11 12.51 -17.82
C TYR A 119 -6.94 13.76 -16.95
N SER A 120 -6.84 13.56 -15.64
CA SER A 120 -6.47 14.58 -14.67
C SER A 120 -5.26 14.12 -13.85
N LYS A 121 -4.50 15.07 -13.30
CA LYS A 121 -3.40 14.75 -12.40
C LYS A 121 -3.97 14.42 -11.03
N PHE A 122 -3.71 13.22 -10.56
CA PHE A 122 -3.97 12.78 -9.19
C PHE A 122 -2.72 12.99 -8.34
N ILE A 123 -2.91 13.56 -7.16
CA ILE A 123 -1.88 13.76 -6.15
C ILE A 123 -2.33 13.07 -4.89
N ILE A 124 -1.44 12.26 -4.31
CA ILE A 124 -1.52 11.82 -2.92
C ILE A 124 -0.34 12.39 -2.16
N TYR A 125 -0.60 13.13 -1.09
CA TYR A 125 0.42 13.73 -0.23
C TYR A 125 0.92 12.71 0.79
N SER A 126 2.06 12.98 1.43
CA SER A 126 2.65 12.10 2.45
C SER A 126 1.82 11.96 3.73
N ASN A 127 0.92 12.90 3.99
CA ASN A 127 -0.07 12.80 5.06
C ASN A 127 -1.28 11.92 4.68
N GLY A 128 -1.36 11.47 3.42
CA GLY A 128 -2.44 10.64 2.88
C GLY A 128 -3.60 11.42 2.26
N ASP A 129 -3.59 12.76 2.29
CA ASP A 129 -4.60 13.55 1.58
C ASP A 129 -4.48 13.38 0.06
N MET A 130 -5.62 13.35 -0.62
CA MET A 130 -5.70 13.16 -2.06
C MET A 130 -6.39 14.35 -2.74
N LYS A 131 -5.82 14.80 -3.87
CA LYS A 131 -6.31 15.93 -4.66
C LYS A 131 -6.22 15.62 -6.15
N LEU A 132 -7.16 16.14 -6.93
CA LEU A 132 -7.08 16.19 -8.38
C LEU A 132 -6.75 17.61 -8.84
N THR A 133 -5.92 17.75 -9.87
CA THR A 133 -5.53 19.06 -10.40
C THR A 133 -5.32 18.98 -11.92
N GLY A 134 -5.62 20.07 -12.62
CA GLY A 134 -5.54 20.11 -14.07
C GLY A 134 -6.45 19.12 -14.79
N ILE A 135 -6.66 19.32 -16.08
CA ILE A 135 -7.46 18.42 -16.91
C ILE A 135 -6.94 18.48 -18.34
N MET A 136 -6.96 17.34 -19.01
CA MET A 136 -6.88 17.27 -20.47
C MET A 136 -7.99 16.33 -20.91
N ALA A 137 -9.04 16.88 -21.51
CA ALA A 137 -10.20 16.12 -21.93
C ALA A 137 -10.73 16.61 -23.28
N ASN A 138 -11.36 15.71 -24.04
CA ASN A 138 -11.95 16.05 -25.33
C ASN A 138 -13.05 17.13 -25.19
N ILE A 139 -13.85 17.03 -24.12
CA ILE A 139 -14.87 18.03 -23.77
C ILE A 139 -14.82 18.24 -22.25
N GLU A 140 -14.09 19.25 -21.79
CA GLU A 140 -13.85 19.46 -20.35
C GLU A 140 -15.12 19.64 -19.53
N SER A 141 -16.17 20.26 -20.10
CA SER A 141 -17.45 20.48 -19.42
C SER A 141 -18.23 19.18 -19.16
N ASN A 142 -17.88 18.08 -19.84
CA ASN A 142 -18.52 16.78 -19.64
C ASN A 142 -17.82 15.93 -18.58
N VAL A 143 -16.69 16.39 -18.03
CA VAL A 143 -16.00 15.69 -16.94
C VAL A 143 -16.90 15.70 -15.71
N ASN A 144 -17.27 14.52 -15.22
CA ASN A 144 -18.14 14.38 -14.04
C ASN A 144 -17.51 13.59 -12.88
N GLY A 145 -16.32 13.04 -13.06
CA GLY A 145 -15.65 12.20 -12.07
C GLY A 145 -14.32 11.63 -12.58
N TYR A 146 -13.74 10.72 -11.80
CA TYR A 146 -12.41 10.17 -12.05
C TYR A 146 -12.30 8.72 -11.57
N TYR A 147 -11.79 7.84 -12.44
CA TYR A 147 -11.47 6.45 -12.09
C TYR A 147 -10.08 6.36 -11.49
N ILE A 148 -9.99 5.93 -10.23
CA ILE A 148 -8.74 5.84 -9.47
C ILE A 148 -8.41 4.37 -9.27
N ASP A 149 -7.68 3.82 -10.23
CA ASP A 149 -7.25 2.42 -10.26
C ASP A 149 -5.72 2.37 -10.31
N LEU A 150 -5.10 2.46 -9.14
CA LEU A 150 -3.67 2.72 -9.00
C LEU A 150 -3.01 1.74 -8.03
N VAL A 151 -1.76 1.40 -8.32
CA VAL A 151 -0.82 0.78 -7.39
C VAL A 151 0.37 1.71 -7.25
N LEU A 152 0.60 2.23 -6.04
CA LEU A 152 1.60 3.24 -5.74
C LEU A 152 2.64 2.68 -4.80
N ALA A 153 3.93 2.85 -5.12
CA ALA A 153 5.01 2.52 -4.19
C ALA A 153 4.98 3.46 -2.97
N LEU A 154 5.32 2.94 -1.79
CA LEU A 154 5.35 3.71 -0.54
C LEU A 154 6.72 4.35 -0.21
N THR A 155 7.72 4.13 -1.09
CA THR A 155 9.10 4.65 -0.96
C THR A 155 9.22 6.14 -1.19
#